data_AF-A0A162K736-F1
#
_entry.id   AF-A0A162K736-F1
#
_cell.length_a   1.000
_cell.length_b   1.000
_cell.length_c   1.000
_cell.angle_alpha   90.00
_cell.angle_beta   90.00
_cell.angle_gamma   90.00
#
_symmetry.space_group_name_H-M   'P 1'
#
loop_
_entity.id
_entity.type
_entity.pdbx_description
1 polymer ?
#
loop_
_entity_poly.entity_id
_entity_poly.type
_entity_poly.pdbx_seq_one_letter_code
_entity_poly.pdbx_strand_id
1 'polypeptide(L)'
;DINILAQPSGNTLTYTLHYSNGSDSNVSLVDYFSKVTTAGGTTVQGNPITSDATIKSVPAKSSLTVTYYVNIGKVTTVNQAKVSIFGWDFNSADYQKRLGVFTVPANYSFVAAKGQSKKITMNNLPITTKAESLQIVRLNGKVYMRVGVSLANLGTKVLSDPGYKAYLASAGGTVFELKLDDASSSYKVQPQEKKTIYYMGEIPSYIKTVNMTLQFTQEDSTLKIDLPVHSFSLPAATTSNLTVANYAVKKISIDKNTVETQILSASVYSENDTAKWSLQFRIKNVGNKSVTLPAYELAIKAKEGFTIPVDTKALTKLTLKPFEEKIIDLSADVRLNLNQSTLQLQLTEPAVADKIIVPTAYYQIPYSQEKNSFIGLESIMENSHGTFGVKLDSIQRLPWADEDQIVAKISIRNTKLTTVKLPALKALVKAGLNDISSTVQIVAKNAQTSLAPNETAEMYVIAKVPYSYSINQLRVILQETSGDNVTNFLSLNTTMLNNAMNTVVAGGSFHIDVTGKKAEIRERRTTIYSGGSSNVMYTELEMKNEEPRQLKQAQLVAYYKTPDNQYYEAKVSQSSDATSPNGKNLVTVWSKLPQSVNTS
;
A
#
# COMPACT_ATOMS: atom_id res chain seq x y z
N ASP A 1 -43.71 -22.66 -0.88
CA ASP A 1 -42.92 -21.48 -1.29
C ASP A 1 -43.36 -20.98 -2.65
N ILE A 2 -43.29 -19.66 -2.87
CA ILE A 2 -43.53 -19.03 -4.17
C ILE A 2 -42.59 -17.82 -4.35
N ASN A 3 -41.89 -17.71 -5.48
CA ASN A 3 -40.93 -16.64 -5.78
C ASN A 3 -41.11 -16.13 -7.22
N ILE A 4 -40.67 -14.89 -7.50
CA ILE A 4 -40.62 -14.32 -8.86
C ILE A 4 -39.19 -13.85 -9.17
N LEU A 5 -38.79 -14.02 -10.43
CA LEU A 5 -37.62 -13.39 -11.04
C LEU A 5 -38.06 -12.54 -12.23
N ALA A 6 -37.63 -11.29 -12.29
CA ALA A 6 -37.85 -10.46 -13.46
C ALA A 6 -36.81 -10.75 -14.55
N GLN A 7 -37.24 -10.97 -15.80
CA GLN A 7 -36.35 -11.20 -16.94
C GLN A 7 -36.81 -10.42 -18.19
N PRO A 8 -35.90 -10.11 -19.13
CA PRO A 8 -36.26 -9.44 -20.38
C PRO A 8 -37.36 -10.17 -21.16
N SER A 9 -37.30 -11.51 -21.21
CA SER A 9 -38.24 -12.41 -21.89
C SER A 9 -39.58 -12.62 -21.16
N GLY A 10 -39.74 -12.04 -19.96
CA GLY A 10 -40.90 -12.25 -19.09
C GLY A 10 -40.49 -12.76 -17.72
N ASN A 11 -41.29 -12.45 -16.71
CA ASN A 11 -41.03 -12.79 -15.33
C ASN A 11 -41.33 -14.27 -15.10
N THR A 12 -40.41 -14.97 -14.46
CA THR A 12 -40.53 -16.39 -14.13
C THR A 12 -40.96 -16.52 -12.68
N LEU A 13 -42.06 -17.24 -12.43
CA LEU A 13 -42.57 -17.56 -11.11
C LEU A 13 -42.26 -19.02 -10.81
N THR A 14 -41.69 -19.30 -9.64
CA THR A 14 -41.53 -20.65 -9.11
C THR A 14 -42.44 -20.88 -7.91
N TYR A 15 -43.00 -22.08 -7.79
CA TYR A 15 -43.80 -22.47 -6.63
C TYR A 15 -43.64 -23.96 -6.33
N THR A 16 -43.66 -24.31 -5.05
CA THR A 16 -43.51 -25.69 -4.61
C THR A 16 -44.80 -26.19 -4.00
N LEU A 17 -45.27 -27.35 -4.49
CA LEU A 17 -46.43 -28.06 -3.97
C LEU A 17 -45.97 -29.23 -3.12
N HIS A 18 -46.59 -29.39 -1.94
CA HIS A 18 -46.37 -30.53 -1.06
C HIS A 18 -47.51 -31.53 -1.27
N TYR A 19 -47.18 -32.71 -1.79
CA TYR A 19 -48.12 -33.79 -2.01
C TYR A 19 -48.05 -34.78 -0.87
N SER A 20 -49.20 -35.17 -0.34
CA SER A 20 -49.33 -36.21 0.67
C SER A 20 -50.30 -37.28 0.19
N ASN A 21 -49.86 -38.53 0.16
CA ASN A 21 -50.67 -39.66 -0.24
C ASN A 21 -51.03 -40.51 0.99
N GLY A 22 -52.29 -40.42 1.42
CA GLY A 22 -52.82 -41.19 2.53
C GLY A 22 -53.33 -42.59 2.16
N SER A 23 -53.35 -42.97 0.88
CA SER A 23 -53.85 -44.28 0.44
C SER A 23 -52.81 -45.39 0.60
N ASP A 24 -53.25 -46.64 0.38
CA ASP A 24 -52.40 -47.84 0.38
C ASP A 24 -51.78 -48.13 -0.99
N SER A 25 -52.01 -47.29 -2.00
CA SER A 25 -51.50 -47.44 -3.35
C SER A 25 -50.75 -46.19 -3.82
N ASN A 26 -49.85 -46.34 -4.80
CA ASN A 26 -49.14 -45.20 -5.37
C ASN A 26 -50.11 -44.32 -6.16
N VAL A 27 -50.04 -43.00 -5.97
CA VAL A 27 -50.81 -42.04 -6.76
C VAL A 27 -49.94 -41.49 -7.88
N SER A 28 -50.38 -41.65 -9.12
CA SER A 28 -49.72 -41.08 -10.30
C SER A 28 -49.85 -39.56 -10.29
N LEU A 29 -48.74 -38.83 -10.44
CA LEU A 29 -48.74 -37.37 -10.62
C LEU A 29 -48.94 -36.97 -12.08
N VAL A 30 -48.90 -37.91 -13.02
CA VAL A 30 -49.15 -37.64 -14.46
C VAL A 30 -50.59 -37.20 -14.69
N ASP A 31 -51.50 -37.64 -13.83
CA ASP A 31 -52.93 -37.32 -13.94
C ASP A 31 -53.30 -35.95 -13.38
N TYR A 32 -52.32 -35.23 -12.82
CA TYR A 32 -52.49 -33.95 -12.16
C TYR A 32 -51.57 -32.88 -12.72
N PHE A 33 -52.07 -31.66 -12.82
CA PHE A 33 -51.27 -30.51 -13.20
C PHE A 33 -51.75 -29.27 -12.46
N SER A 34 -50.91 -28.23 -12.47
CA SER A 34 -51.24 -26.97 -11.80
C SER A 34 -51.25 -25.81 -12.79
N LYS A 35 -52.13 -24.84 -12.55
CA LYS A 35 -52.21 -23.59 -13.32
C LYS A 35 -52.12 -22.41 -12.37
N VAL A 36 -51.35 -21.40 -12.76
CA VAL A 36 -51.24 -20.12 -12.04
C VAL A 36 -52.09 -19.09 -12.75
N THR A 37 -53.04 -18.50 -12.01
CA THR A 37 -53.80 -17.32 -12.45
C THR A 37 -53.23 -16.08 -11.75
N THR A 38 -52.71 -15.13 -12.54
CA THR A 38 -52.20 -13.85 -12.02
C THR A 38 -53.34 -12.96 -11.54
N ALA A 39 -53.05 -11.93 -10.74
CA ALA A 39 -54.06 -10.97 -10.30
C ALA A 39 -54.76 -10.25 -11.48
N GLY A 40 -54.08 -10.12 -12.62
CA GLY A 40 -54.64 -9.59 -13.87
C GLY A 40 -55.50 -10.58 -14.66
N GLY A 41 -55.71 -11.81 -14.17
CA GLY A 41 -56.58 -12.82 -14.77
C GLY A 41 -55.91 -13.77 -15.77
N THR A 42 -54.65 -13.52 -16.15
CA THR A 42 -53.91 -14.42 -17.05
C THR A 42 -53.66 -15.76 -16.38
N THR A 43 -54.06 -16.85 -17.02
CA THR A 43 -53.88 -18.22 -16.50
C THR A 43 -52.87 -18.98 -17.35
N VAL A 44 -51.86 -19.55 -16.71
CA VAL A 44 -50.75 -20.26 -17.37
C VAL A 44 -50.46 -21.58 -16.63
N GLN A 45 -50.25 -22.66 -17.37
CA GLN A 45 -49.92 -23.97 -16.79
C GLN A 45 -48.46 -23.99 -16.28
N GLY A 46 -48.27 -24.52 -15.08
CA GLY A 46 -46.94 -24.72 -14.52
C GLY A 46 -46.30 -26.01 -15.01
N ASN A 47 -44.97 -25.96 -15.19
CA ASN A 47 -44.16 -27.09 -15.59
C ASN A 47 -43.19 -27.44 -14.45
N PRO A 48 -42.96 -28.73 -14.14
CA PRO A 48 -41.97 -29.09 -13.13
C PRO A 48 -40.57 -28.65 -13.58
N ILE A 49 -39.73 -28.24 -12.62
CA ILE A 49 -38.31 -27.97 -12.87
C ILE A 49 -37.57 -29.28 -13.18
N THR A 50 -36.39 -29.22 -13.81
CA THR A 50 -35.70 -30.44 -14.28
C THR A 50 -35.39 -31.43 -13.15
N SER A 51 -35.00 -30.94 -11.96
CA SER A 51 -34.69 -31.80 -10.81
C SER A 51 -35.88 -32.63 -10.33
N ASP A 52 -37.10 -32.14 -10.55
CA ASP A 52 -38.33 -32.74 -10.03
C ASP A 52 -39.17 -33.36 -11.16
N ALA A 53 -38.79 -33.16 -12.43
CA ALA A 53 -39.53 -33.64 -13.60
C ALA A 53 -39.64 -35.17 -13.68
N THR A 54 -38.73 -35.90 -13.03
CA THR A 54 -38.73 -37.37 -12.95
C THR A 54 -39.68 -37.91 -11.87
N ILE A 55 -40.21 -37.06 -10.99
CA ILE A 55 -41.17 -37.45 -9.96
C ILE A 55 -42.53 -37.66 -10.64
N LYS A 56 -42.87 -38.93 -10.93
CA LYS A 56 -44.10 -39.32 -11.63
C LYS A 56 -45.20 -39.86 -10.71
N SER A 57 -44.89 -40.16 -9.45
CA SER A 57 -45.87 -40.68 -8.50
C SER A 57 -45.51 -40.33 -7.05
N VAL A 58 -46.53 -40.33 -6.19
CA VAL A 58 -46.38 -40.24 -4.73
C VAL A 58 -46.61 -41.64 -4.16
N PRO A 59 -45.60 -42.27 -3.52
CA PRO A 59 -45.76 -43.58 -2.93
C PRO A 59 -46.88 -43.66 -1.88
N ALA A 60 -47.44 -44.85 -1.66
CA ALA A 60 -48.41 -45.10 -0.60
C ALA A 60 -47.89 -44.61 0.77
N LYS A 61 -48.79 -44.02 1.58
CA LYS A 61 -48.49 -43.48 2.93
C LYS A 61 -47.29 -42.54 3.01
N SER A 62 -46.97 -41.83 1.93
CA SER A 62 -45.78 -40.98 1.86
C SER A 62 -46.12 -39.54 1.49
N SER A 63 -45.12 -38.68 1.54
CA SER A 63 -45.24 -37.29 1.08
C SER A 63 -43.96 -36.87 0.37
N LEU A 64 -44.10 -35.97 -0.59
CA LEU A 64 -42.99 -35.41 -1.35
C LEU A 64 -43.32 -33.99 -1.79
N THR A 65 -42.32 -33.28 -2.32
CA THR A 65 -42.49 -31.94 -2.89
C THR A 65 -42.13 -31.93 -4.35
N VAL A 66 -42.86 -31.16 -5.15
CA VAL A 66 -42.53 -30.87 -6.56
C VAL A 66 -42.55 -29.37 -6.75
N THR A 67 -41.47 -28.84 -7.32
CA THR A 67 -41.33 -27.44 -7.67
C THR A 67 -41.66 -27.22 -9.15
N TYR A 68 -42.52 -26.25 -9.40
CA TYR A 68 -42.97 -25.86 -10.73
C TYR A 68 -42.49 -24.45 -11.05
N TYR A 69 -42.37 -24.16 -12.35
CA TYR A 69 -42.12 -22.83 -12.87
C TYR A 69 -43.16 -22.44 -13.93
N VAL A 70 -43.36 -21.14 -14.11
CA VAL A 70 -44.25 -20.57 -15.12
C VAL A 70 -43.81 -19.17 -15.52
N ASN A 71 -43.92 -18.82 -16.79
CA ASN A 71 -43.71 -17.44 -17.26
C ASN A 71 -45.03 -16.66 -17.10
N ILE A 72 -45.01 -15.60 -16.29
CA ILE A 72 -46.17 -14.77 -15.95
C ILE A 72 -46.18 -13.42 -16.69
N GLY A 73 -45.46 -13.32 -17.82
CA GLY A 73 -45.36 -12.09 -18.59
C GLY A 73 -44.67 -10.99 -17.81
N LYS A 74 -45.20 -9.76 -17.81
CA LYS A 74 -44.57 -8.62 -17.09
C LYS A 74 -45.12 -8.41 -15.67
N VAL A 75 -45.84 -9.38 -15.11
CA VAL A 75 -46.41 -9.29 -13.75
C VAL A 75 -45.30 -9.32 -12.71
N THR A 76 -45.20 -8.27 -11.88
CA THR A 76 -44.11 -8.07 -10.91
C THR A 76 -44.44 -8.53 -9.49
N THR A 77 -45.69 -8.96 -9.23
CA THR A 77 -46.19 -9.36 -7.91
C THR A 77 -46.99 -10.66 -7.99
N VAL A 78 -46.89 -11.50 -6.96
CA VAL A 78 -47.73 -12.71 -6.77
C VAL A 78 -48.93 -12.48 -5.86
N ASN A 79 -49.07 -11.29 -5.27
CA ASN A 79 -50.11 -11.02 -4.29
C ASN A 79 -51.47 -11.26 -4.96
N GLN A 80 -52.33 -12.07 -4.32
CA GLN A 80 -53.63 -12.50 -4.85
C GLN A 80 -53.58 -13.45 -6.06
N ALA A 81 -52.40 -13.88 -6.52
CA ALA A 81 -52.31 -14.94 -7.52
C ALA A 81 -52.91 -16.25 -7.00
N LYS A 82 -53.45 -17.07 -7.89
CA LYS A 82 -54.10 -18.35 -7.55
C LYS A 82 -53.33 -19.50 -8.19
N VAL A 83 -52.90 -20.47 -7.39
CA VAL A 83 -52.35 -21.74 -7.86
C VAL A 83 -53.46 -22.78 -7.77
N SER A 84 -54.04 -23.14 -8.91
CA SER A 84 -55.13 -24.13 -8.99
C SER A 84 -54.58 -25.49 -9.39
N ILE A 85 -55.05 -26.55 -8.73
CA ILE A 85 -54.72 -27.94 -9.07
C ILE A 85 -55.87 -28.53 -9.88
N PHE A 86 -55.53 -29.24 -10.94
CA PHE A 86 -56.46 -29.91 -11.82
C PHE A 86 -56.09 -31.39 -11.96
N GLY A 87 -57.11 -32.22 -12.20
CA GLY A 87 -56.95 -33.57 -12.71
C GLY A 87 -57.68 -33.72 -14.04
N TRP A 88 -57.29 -34.71 -14.83
CA TRP A 88 -58.03 -35.07 -16.03
C TRP A 88 -59.41 -35.63 -15.66
N ASP A 89 -60.46 -35.14 -16.32
CA ASP A 89 -61.83 -35.62 -16.20
C ASP A 89 -62.42 -35.76 -17.59
N PHE A 90 -62.36 -36.99 -18.12
CA PHE A 90 -62.78 -37.30 -19.48
C PHE A 90 -64.28 -37.12 -19.75
N ASN A 91 -65.07 -36.86 -18.71
CA ASN A 91 -66.51 -36.61 -18.80
C ASN A 91 -66.84 -35.10 -18.81
N SER A 92 -65.85 -34.22 -18.66
CA SER A 92 -66.02 -32.76 -18.73
C SER A 92 -65.69 -32.21 -20.12
N ALA A 93 -66.34 -31.11 -20.52
CA ALA A 93 -66.17 -30.52 -21.85
C ALA A 93 -64.73 -30.12 -22.18
N ASP A 94 -63.96 -29.68 -21.16
CA ASP A 94 -62.55 -29.28 -21.32
C ASP A 94 -61.56 -30.36 -20.89
N TYR A 95 -62.07 -31.57 -20.60
CA TYR A 95 -61.35 -32.72 -20.06
C TYR A 95 -60.64 -32.48 -18.71
N GLN A 96 -60.99 -31.43 -17.97
CA GLN A 96 -60.27 -30.98 -16.80
C GLN A 96 -61.21 -30.68 -15.64
N LYS A 97 -60.87 -31.18 -14.45
CA LYS A 97 -61.58 -30.90 -13.21
C LYS A 97 -60.67 -30.20 -12.23
N ARG A 98 -61.08 -29.01 -11.76
CA ARG A 98 -60.36 -28.31 -10.67
C ARG A 98 -60.57 -29.05 -9.36
N LEU A 99 -59.47 -29.47 -8.75
CA LEU A 99 -59.46 -30.23 -7.49
C LEU A 99 -59.26 -29.32 -6.27
N GLY A 100 -58.59 -28.19 -6.45
CA GLY A 100 -58.33 -27.24 -5.37
C GLY A 100 -57.69 -25.96 -5.87
N VAL A 101 -57.59 -24.98 -4.99
CA VAL A 101 -56.95 -23.69 -5.26
C VAL A 101 -56.25 -23.16 -4.02
N PHE A 102 -55.01 -22.68 -4.20
CA PHE A 102 -54.27 -21.91 -3.22
C PHE A 102 -54.30 -20.45 -3.64
N THR A 103 -54.76 -19.56 -2.76
CA THR A 103 -54.71 -18.11 -3.01
C THR A 103 -53.55 -17.51 -2.24
N VAL A 104 -52.67 -16.79 -2.94
CA VAL A 104 -51.55 -16.08 -2.31
C VAL A 104 -52.10 -14.90 -1.51
N PRO A 105 -51.80 -14.79 -0.20
CA PRO A 105 -52.27 -13.68 0.62
C PRO A 105 -51.88 -12.31 0.08
N ALA A 106 -52.74 -11.29 0.30
CA ALA A 106 -52.48 -9.92 -0.16
C ALA A 106 -51.22 -9.30 0.47
N ASN A 107 -50.82 -9.75 1.65
CA ASN A 107 -49.61 -9.32 2.37
C ASN A 107 -48.41 -10.29 2.19
N TYR A 108 -48.50 -11.26 1.29
CA TYR A 108 -47.41 -12.19 1.04
C TYR A 108 -46.17 -11.46 0.49
N SER A 109 -44.99 -11.80 1.02
CA SER A 109 -43.71 -11.36 0.48
C SER A 109 -42.77 -12.56 0.33
N PHE A 110 -42.26 -12.75 -0.88
CA PHE A 110 -41.19 -13.71 -1.15
C PHE A 110 -39.81 -13.16 -0.80
N VAL A 111 -39.73 -11.85 -0.51
CA VAL A 111 -38.51 -11.15 -0.10
C VAL A 111 -38.39 -11.24 1.42
N ALA A 112 -37.30 -11.85 1.90
CA ALA A 112 -36.96 -11.87 3.31
C ALA A 112 -36.71 -10.43 3.80
N ALA A 113 -37.39 -10.05 4.89
CA ALA A 113 -37.29 -8.70 5.43
C ALA A 113 -35.86 -8.37 5.90
N LYS A 114 -35.55 -7.07 6.00
CA LYS A 114 -34.23 -6.59 6.40
C LYS A 114 -33.78 -7.23 7.71
N GLY A 115 -32.60 -7.85 7.70
CA GLY A 115 -32.01 -8.51 8.87
C GLY A 115 -32.53 -9.92 9.17
N GLN A 116 -33.51 -10.42 8.41
CA GLN A 116 -34.00 -11.80 8.54
C GLN A 116 -33.08 -12.77 7.78
N SER A 117 -32.79 -13.91 8.40
CA SER A 117 -32.12 -15.03 7.76
C SER A 117 -33.13 -16.02 7.19
N LYS A 118 -32.76 -16.74 6.12
CA LYS A 118 -33.56 -17.81 5.54
C LYS A 118 -32.75 -19.10 5.49
N LYS A 119 -33.37 -20.22 5.87
CA LYS A 119 -32.77 -21.55 5.68
C LYS A 119 -33.12 -22.04 4.29
N ILE A 120 -32.10 -22.43 3.53
CA ILE A 120 -32.20 -22.80 2.12
C ILE A 120 -31.34 -24.04 1.90
N THR A 121 -31.59 -24.78 0.83
CA THR A 121 -30.75 -25.90 0.44
C THR A 121 -29.84 -25.46 -0.70
N MET A 122 -28.52 -25.59 -0.53
CA MET A 122 -27.51 -25.35 -1.58
C MET A 122 -26.68 -26.63 -1.75
N ASN A 123 -26.60 -27.20 -2.95
CA ASN A 123 -25.92 -28.49 -3.20
C ASN A 123 -26.31 -29.60 -2.21
N ASN A 124 -27.61 -29.74 -1.93
CA ASN A 124 -28.18 -30.67 -0.93
C ASN A 124 -27.70 -30.46 0.52
N LEU A 125 -27.13 -29.28 0.84
CA LEU A 125 -26.74 -28.91 2.20
C LEU A 125 -27.69 -27.86 2.77
N PRO A 126 -28.12 -27.98 4.04
CA PRO A 126 -28.91 -26.95 4.69
C PRO A 126 -28.02 -25.76 5.06
N ILE A 127 -28.26 -24.62 4.40
CA ILE A 127 -27.51 -23.37 4.61
C ILE A 127 -28.45 -22.31 5.15
N THR A 128 -28.06 -21.62 6.21
CA THR A 128 -28.74 -20.39 6.63
C THR A 128 -28.08 -19.21 5.93
N THR A 129 -28.87 -18.47 5.16
CA THR A 129 -28.41 -17.31 4.38
C THR A 129 -29.03 -16.02 4.90
N LYS A 130 -28.28 -14.93 4.85
CA LYS A 130 -28.75 -13.60 5.27
C LYS A 130 -27.99 -12.52 4.51
N ALA A 131 -28.71 -11.50 4.04
CA ALA A 131 -28.09 -10.29 3.53
C ALA A 131 -27.65 -9.39 4.71
N GLU A 132 -26.34 -9.17 4.84
CA GLU A 132 -25.73 -8.48 5.98
C GLU A 132 -25.47 -7.00 5.68
N SER A 133 -25.07 -6.64 4.46
CA SER A 133 -24.67 -5.26 4.15
C SER A 133 -24.90 -4.84 2.69
N LEU A 134 -25.02 -3.52 2.49
CA LEU A 134 -25.01 -2.85 1.20
C LEU A 134 -24.03 -1.67 1.27
N GLN A 135 -22.99 -1.70 0.45
CA GLN A 135 -21.91 -0.71 0.44
C GLN A 135 -21.81 -0.06 -0.94
N ILE A 136 -21.67 1.27 -0.95
CA ILE A 136 -21.37 2.08 -2.14
C ILE A 136 -19.86 2.25 -2.19
N VAL A 137 -19.24 1.73 -3.24
CA VAL A 137 -17.80 1.85 -3.52
C VAL A 137 -17.63 2.72 -4.76
N ARG A 138 -16.86 3.81 -4.66
CA ARG A 138 -16.57 4.69 -5.80
C ARG A 138 -15.14 4.45 -6.26
N LEU A 139 -14.97 4.01 -7.50
CA LEU A 139 -13.67 3.70 -8.11
C LEU A 139 -13.61 4.34 -9.49
N ASN A 140 -12.59 5.16 -9.75
CA ASN A 140 -12.32 5.73 -11.07
C ASN A 140 -13.56 6.41 -11.72
N GLY A 141 -14.32 7.16 -10.93
CA GLY A 141 -15.54 7.84 -11.39
C GLY A 141 -16.78 6.95 -11.54
N LYS A 142 -16.63 5.62 -11.42
CA LYS A 142 -17.71 4.63 -11.45
C LYS A 142 -18.23 4.33 -10.05
N VAL A 143 -19.49 3.91 -9.98
CA VAL A 143 -20.15 3.50 -8.74
C VAL A 143 -20.36 1.99 -8.77
N TYR A 144 -19.89 1.32 -7.73
CA TYR A 144 -20.07 -0.11 -7.53
C TYR A 144 -20.89 -0.33 -6.26
N MET A 145 -21.81 -1.28 -6.31
CA MET A 145 -22.52 -1.75 -5.11
C MET A 145 -21.93 -3.07 -4.67
N ARG A 146 -21.47 -3.13 -3.42
CA ARG A 146 -20.95 -4.33 -2.79
C ARG A 146 -21.94 -4.84 -1.74
N VAL A 147 -22.40 -6.07 -1.90
CA VAL A 147 -23.44 -6.70 -1.09
C VAL A 147 -22.82 -7.85 -0.28
N GLY A 148 -22.85 -7.74 1.04
CA GLY A 148 -22.37 -8.81 1.93
C GLY A 148 -23.47 -9.79 2.27
N VAL A 149 -23.21 -11.09 2.12
CA VAL A 149 -24.14 -12.20 2.38
C VAL A 149 -23.48 -13.21 3.29
N SER A 150 -24.07 -13.49 4.44
CA SER A 150 -23.58 -14.56 5.32
C SER A 150 -24.20 -15.90 4.95
N LEU A 151 -23.36 -16.93 4.89
CA LEU A 151 -23.70 -18.32 4.72
C LEU A 151 -23.27 -19.08 5.98
N ALA A 152 -24.21 -19.71 6.68
CA ALA A 152 -23.91 -20.62 7.78
C ALA A 152 -24.26 -22.04 7.37
N ASN A 153 -23.24 -22.91 7.30
CA ASN A 153 -23.39 -24.28 6.86
C ASN A 153 -23.85 -25.17 8.02
N LEU A 154 -25.11 -25.59 8.01
CA LEU A 154 -25.68 -26.47 9.03
C LEU A 154 -25.48 -27.96 8.71
N GLY A 155 -24.89 -28.28 7.55
CA GLY A 155 -24.62 -29.64 7.11
C GLY A 155 -23.32 -30.21 7.69
N THR A 156 -23.00 -31.43 7.23
CA THR A 156 -21.80 -32.18 7.62
C THR A 156 -20.70 -32.20 6.56
N LYS A 157 -20.97 -31.65 5.37
CA LYS A 157 -20.00 -31.54 4.25
C LYS A 157 -19.66 -30.08 3.97
N VAL A 158 -18.49 -29.84 3.37
CA VAL A 158 -18.08 -28.50 2.92
C VAL A 158 -19.02 -28.00 1.84
N LEU A 159 -19.47 -26.76 1.97
CA LEU A 159 -20.12 -26.03 0.88
C LEU A 159 -19.06 -25.36 0.01
N SER A 160 -19.00 -25.72 -1.27
CA SER A 160 -18.32 -24.96 -2.32
C SER A 160 -19.32 -24.08 -3.08
N ASP A 161 -18.82 -23.15 -3.90
CA ASP A 161 -19.66 -22.32 -4.77
C ASP A 161 -20.66 -23.19 -5.56
N PRO A 162 -21.97 -23.04 -5.33
CA PRO A 162 -22.99 -23.85 -5.99
C PRO A 162 -23.43 -23.28 -7.35
N GLY A 163 -22.79 -22.21 -7.85
CA GLY A 163 -23.09 -21.63 -9.16
C GLY A 163 -24.34 -20.75 -9.19
N TYR A 164 -24.73 -20.20 -8.03
CA TYR A 164 -25.86 -19.28 -7.95
C TYR A 164 -25.47 -17.92 -8.53
N LYS A 165 -26.35 -17.34 -9.35
CA LYS A 165 -26.22 -15.97 -9.81
C LYS A 165 -26.89 -15.03 -8.82
N ALA A 166 -26.28 -13.86 -8.62
CA ALA A 166 -26.79 -12.84 -7.72
C ALA A 166 -27.14 -11.59 -8.51
N TYR A 167 -28.30 -11.00 -8.23
CA TYR A 167 -28.78 -9.79 -8.86
C TYR A 167 -29.18 -8.77 -7.82
N LEU A 168 -28.88 -7.50 -8.10
CA LEU A 168 -29.32 -6.37 -7.32
C LEU A 168 -30.46 -5.66 -8.04
N ALA A 169 -31.64 -5.66 -7.44
CA ALA A 169 -32.79 -4.94 -7.95
C ALA A 169 -32.98 -3.62 -7.20
N SER A 170 -33.06 -2.53 -7.94
CA SER A 170 -33.43 -1.21 -7.44
C SER A 170 -34.93 -1.14 -7.11
N ALA A 171 -35.34 -0.17 -6.28
CA ALA A 171 -36.75 0.06 -6.00
C ALA A 171 -37.58 0.40 -7.26
N GLY A 172 -36.93 0.90 -8.32
CA GLY A 172 -37.56 1.18 -9.62
C GLY A 172 -37.68 -0.06 -10.53
N GLY A 173 -37.22 -1.23 -10.09
CA GLY A 173 -37.32 -2.48 -10.85
C GLY A 173 -36.17 -2.77 -11.81
N THR A 174 -35.20 -1.85 -11.96
CA THR A 174 -33.95 -2.14 -12.71
C THR A 174 -33.12 -3.16 -11.96
N VAL A 175 -32.61 -4.17 -12.68
CA VAL A 175 -31.84 -5.29 -12.14
C VAL A 175 -30.41 -5.25 -12.68
N PHE A 176 -29.43 -5.45 -11.80
CA PHE A 176 -28.01 -5.48 -12.12
C PHE A 176 -27.43 -6.81 -11.70
N GLU A 177 -26.74 -7.51 -12.59
CA GLU A 177 -26.00 -8.71 -12.24
C GLU A 177 -24.81 -8.36 -11.34
N LEU A 178 -24.62 -9.15 -10.29
CA LEU A 178 -23.49 -9.05 -9.38
C LEU A 178 -22.58 -10.27 -9.56
N LYS A 179 -21.27 -10.04 -9.52
CA LYS A 179 -20.26 -11.09 -9.48
C LYS A 179 -19.69 -11.22 -8.08
N LEU A 180 -19.19 -12.40 -7.70
CA LEU A 180 -18.43 -12.52 -6.45
C LEU A 180 -17.24 -11.57 -6.48
N ASP A 181 -16.97 -10.88 -5.36
CA ASP A 181 -15.74 -10.12 -5.23
C ASP A 181 -14.54 -11.06 -5.11
N ASP A 182 -13.33 -10.54 -5.32
CA ASP A 182 -12.13 -11.37 -5.41
C ASP A 182 -11.89 -12.21 -4.15
N ALA A 183 -12.00 -11.57 -2.98
CA ALA A 183 -11.88 -12.22 -1.68
C ALA A 183 -12.92 -13.35 -1.45
N SER A 184 -14.03 -13.34 -2.19
CA SER A 184 -15.10 -14.35 -2.09
C SER A 184 -15.10 -15.34 -3.25
N SER A 185 -14.37 -15.08 -4.33
CA SER A 185 -14.25 -16.02 -5.45
C SER A 185 -13.64 -17.34 -4.94
N SER A 186 -14.24 -18.49 -5.25
CA SER A 186 -13.88 -19.82 -4.73
C SER A 186 -14.12 -20.05 -3.22
N TYR A 187 -15.07 -19.34 -2.60
CA TYR A 187 -15.38 -19.56 -1.20
C TYR A 187 -15.71 -21.03 -0.87
N LYS A 188 -15.18 -21.48 0.26
CA LYS A 188 -15.58 -22.71 0.95
C LYS A 188 -16.11 -22.36 2.34
N VAL A 189 -17.21 -22.99 2.73
CA VAL A 189 -17.79 -22.88 4.08
C VAL A 189 -17.77 -24.26 4.73
N GLN A 190 -16.94 -24.42 5.76
CA GLN A 190 -16.79 -25.67 6.49
C GLN A 190 -18.09 -26.04 7.22
N PRO A 191 -18.31 -27.33 7.56
CA PRO A 191 -19.41 -27.73 8.44
C PRO A 191 -19.45 -26.87 9.71
N GLN A 192 -20.63 -26.38 10.07
CA GLN A 192 -20.87 -25.49 11.22
C GLN A 192 -20.16 -24.12 11.17
N GLU A 193 -19.48 -23.78 10.08
CA GLU A 193 -18.88 -22.45 9.88
C GLU A 193 -19.93 -21.44 9.41
N LYS A 194 -19.86 -20.21 9.94
CA LYS A 194 -20.50 -19.04 9.36
C LYS A 194 -19.45 -18.21 8.63
N LYS A 195 -19.66 -17.95 7.34
CA LYS A 195 -18.77 -17.12 6.51
C LYS A 195 -19.57 -16.05 5.79
N THR A 196 -19.03 -14.84 5.69
CA THR A 196 -19.61 -13.78 4.86
C THR A 196 -18.87 -13.72 3.54
N ILE A 197 -19.63 -13.78 2.44
CA ILE A 197 -19.15 -13.56 1.08
C ILE A 197 -19.71 -12.24 0.56
N TYR A 198 -19.08 -11.68 -0.45
CA TYR A 198 -19.47 -10.40 -1.03
C TYR A 198 -19.68 -10.54 -2.53
N TYR A 199 -20.76 -9.93 -3.00
CA TYR A 199 -21.07 -9.75 -4.41
C TYR A 199 -20.89 -8.28 -4.78
N MET A 200 -20.46 -7.99 -5.99
CA MET A 200 -20.22 -6.63 -6.46
C MET A 200 -20.61 -6.47 -7.94
N GLY A 201 -21.15 -5.29 -8.27
CA GLY A 201 -21.50 -4.92 -9.64
C GLY A 201 -21.47 -3.41 -9.84
N GLU A 202 -21.17 -2.98 -11.07
CA GLU A 202 -21.21 -1.57 -11.47
C GLU A 202 -22.67 -1.12 -11.64
N ILE A 203 -22.99 0.06 -11.12
CA ILE A 203 -24.33 0.65 -11.22
C ILE A 203 -24.20 2.11 -11.68
N PRO A 204 -25.10 2.59 -12.56
CA PRO A 204 -25.14 4.00 -12.90
C PRO A 204 -25.34 4.90 -11.66
N SER A 205 -24.61 6.02 -11.60
CA SER A 205 -24.61 6.92 -10.44
C SER A 205 -25.96 7.58 -10.14
N TYR A 206 -26.88 7.62 -11.11
CA TYR A 206 -28.23 8.18 -10.96
C TYR A 206 -29.22 7.22 -10.27
N ILE A 207 -28.86 5.95 -10.06
CA ILE A 207 -29.75 4.97 -9.43
C ILE A 207 -29.87 5.26 -7.93
N LYS A 208 -31.12 5.39 -7.46
CA LYS A 208 -31.43 5.53 -6.03
C LYS A 208 -31.10 4.23 -5.28
N THR A 209 -30.34 4.34 -4.20
CA THR A 209 -29.87 3.20 -3.38
C THR A 209 -30.77 2.86 -2.19
N VAL A 210 -32.04 3.26 -2.24
CA VAL A 210 -33.02 3.05 -1.16
C VAL A 210 -33.88 1.83 -1.53
N ASN A 211 -34.22 1.00 -0.53
CA ASN A 211 -35.09 -0.17 -0.67
C ASN A 211 -34.65 -1.16 -1.77
N MET A 212 -33.35 -1.34 -1.94
CA MET A 212 -32.81 -2.33 -2.87
C MET A 212 -33.05 -3.76 -2.35
N THR A 213 -33.14 -4.71 -3.28
CA THR A 213 -33.26 -6.13 -2.97
C THR A 213 -32.17 -6.94 -3.65
N LEU A 214 -31.61 -7.91 -2.93
CA LEU A 214 -30.72 -8.92 -3.47
C LEU A 214 -31.56 -10.13 -3.89
N GLN A 215 -31.36 -10.64 -5.10
CA GLN A 215 -32.05 -11.81 -5.63
C GLN A 215 -31.03 -12.88 -6.01
N PHE A 216 -31.25 -14.11 -5.55
CA PHE A 216 -30.48 -15.28 -5.93
C PHE A 216 -31.25 -16.12 -6.92
N THR A 217 -30.57 -16.55 -7.97
CA THR A 217 -31.13 -17.45 -8.99
C THR A 217 -30.21 -18.64 -9.19
N GLN A 218 -30.78 -19.71 -9.72
CA GLN A 218 -30.06 -20.90 -10.12
C GLN A 218 -30.44 -21.23 -11.55
N GLU A 219 -29.45 -21.49 -12.39
CA GLU A 219 -29.69 -21.88 -13.76
C GLU A 219 -30.19 -23.34 -13.81
N ASP A 220 -31.32 -23.55 -14.47
CA ASP A 220 -31.72 -24.87 -14.94
C ASP A 220 -31.14 -25.06 -16.35
N SER A 221 -30.03 -25.77 -16.45
CA SER A 221 -29.26 -25.92 -17.69
C SER A 221 -30.01 -26.69 -18.78
N THR A 222 -30.94 -27.57 -18.40
CA THR A 222 -31.75 -28.35 -19.35
C THR A 222 -32.84 -27.48 -19.94
N LEU A 223 -33.48 -26.64 -19.12
CA LEU A 223 -34.50 -25.70 -19.57
C LEU A 223 -33.91 -24.40 -20.14
N LYS A 224 -32.62 -24.13 -19.89
CA LYS A 224 -31.89 -22.90 -20.24
C LYS A 224 -32.58 -21.64 -19.68
N ILE A 225 -33.05 -21.73 -18.44
CA ILE A 225 -33.70 -20.62 -17.73
C ILE A 225 -33.07 -20.42 -16.36
N ASP A 226 -32.98 -19.17 -15.92
CA ASP A 226 -32.66 -18.86 -14.52
C ASP A 226 -33.93 -18.93 -13.67
N LEU A 227 -33.90 -19.71 -12.60
CA LEU A 227 -35.00 -19.89 -11.66
C LEU A 227 -34.76 -19.05 -10.39
N PRO A 228 -35.73 -18.26 -9.91
CA PRO A 228 -35.63 -17.57 -8.63
C PRO A 228 -35.54 -18.58 -7.49
N VAL A 229 -34.53 -18.40 -6.63
CA VAL A 229 -34.41 -19.18 -5.41
C VAL A 229 -34.95 -18.35 -4.25
N HIS A 230 -34.31 -17.23 -3.92
CA HIS A 230 -34.73 -16.35 -2.81
C HIS A 230 -34.34 -14.90 -3.03
N SER A 231 -35.02 -14.01 -2.32
CA SER A 231 -34.74 -12.56 -2.33
C SER A 231 -34.63 -12.02 -0.91
N PHE A 232 -33.80 -10.99 -0.72
CA PHE A 232 -33.57 -10.32 0.56
C PHE A 232 -33.70 -8.80 0.40
N SER A 233 -34.43 -8.15 1.30
CA SER A 233 -34.39 -6.70 1.44
C SER A 233 -33.06 -6.28 2.04
N LEU A 234 -32.37 -5.36 1.37
CA LEU A 234 -31.05 -4.92 1.80
C LEU A 234 -31.15 -3.83 2.88
N PRO A 235 -30.13 -3.74 3.77
CA PRO A 235 -30.00 -2.59 4.64
C PRO A 235 -29.75 -1.30 3.85
N ALA A 236 -29.82 -0.17 4.55
CA ALA A 236 -29.50 1.12 3.94
C ALA A 236 -28.06 1.10 3.43
N ALA A 237 -27.86 1.63 2.23
CA ALA A 237 -26.54 1.68 1.62
C ALA A 237 -25.61 2.58 2.45
N THR A 238 -24.41 2.09 2.73
CA THR A 238 -23.35 2.85 3.41
C THR A 238 -22.24 3.16 2.44
N THR A 239 -21.63 4.35 2.51
CA THR A 239 -20.45 4.66 1.68
C THR A 239 -19.21 4.04 2.30
N SER A 240 -18.50 3.20 1.55
CA SER A 240 -17.23 2.63 2.01
C SER A 240 -16.19 3.74 2.15
N ASN A 241 -15.75 4.00 3.38
CA ASN A 241 -14.60 4.87 3.64
C ASN A 241 -13.33 4.02 3.71
N LEU A 242 -12.57 4.05 2.61
CA LEU A 242 -11.27 3.39 2.50
C LEU A 242 -10.11 4.33 2.86
N THR A 243 -10.41 5.60 3.16
CA THR A 243 -9.40 6.60 3.50
C THR A 243 -8.89 6.39 4.92
N VAL A 244 -7.57 6.38 5.05
CA VAL A 244 -6.83 6.33 6.30
C VAL A 244 -6.26 7.72 6.54
N ALA A 245 -6.59 8.32 7.68
CA ALA A 245 -6.13 9.67 8.04
C ALA A 245 -4.60 9.71 8.21
N ASN A 246 -4.04 10.92 8.24
CA ASN A 246 -2.61 11.15 8.43
C ASN A 246 -2.08 10.36 9.64
N TYR A 247 -1.05 9.55 9.41
CA TYR A 247 -0.39 8.71 10.41
C TYR A 247 -1.29 7.71 11.15
N ALA A 248 -2.54 7.51 10.71
CA ALA A 248 -3.44 6.57 11.35
C ALA A 248 -3.09 5.11 10.98
N VAL A 249 -3.26 4.21 11.94
CA VAL A 249 -3.08 2.76 11.73
C VAL A 249 -4.34 2.18 11.09
N LYS A 250 -4.16 1.44 10.00
CA LYS A 250 -5.20 0.61 9.38
C LYS A 250 -4.96 -0.84 9.72
N LYS A 251 -6.01 -1.55 10.15
CA LYS A 251 -5.99 -3.01 10.31
C LYS A 251 -6.58 -3.65 9.07
N ILE A 252 -5.86 -4.59 8.47
CA ILE A 252 -6.27 -5.42 7.34
C ILE A 252 -6.20 -6.89 7.75
N SER A 253 -7.02 -7.73 7.14
CA SER A 253 -7.03 -9.17 7.41
C SER A 253 -6.47 -9.91 6.22
N ILE A 254 -5.40 -10.68 6.41
CA ILE A 254 -4.75 -11.51 5.39
C ILE A 254 -4.69 -12.94 5.94
N ASP A 255 -5.30 -13.91 5.25
CA ASP A 255 -5.36 -15.31 5.69
C ASP A 255 -5.84 -15.52 7.13
N LYS A 256 -6.85 -14.73 7.56
CA LYS A 256 -7.39 -14.69 8.93
C LYS A 256 -6.41 -14.15 9.99
N ASN A 257 -5.22 -13.70 9.60
CA ASN A 257 -4.31 -12.93 10.47
C ASN A 257 -4.57 -11.42 10.30
N THR A 258 -4.43 -10.68 11.40
CA THR A 258 -4.53 -9.22 11.36
C THR A 258 -3.16 -8.60 11.13
N VAL A 259 -3.07 -7.73 10.13
CA VAL A 259 -1.89 -6.95 9.81
C VAL A 259 -2.22 -5.48 9.96
N GLU A 260 -1.34 -4.73 10.63
CA GLU A 260 -1.41 -3.28 10.75
C GLU A 260 -0.54 -2.63 9.68
N THR A 261 -1.06 -1.56 9.08
CA THR A 261 -0.41 -0.78 8.04
C THR A 261 -0.54 0.72 8.32
N GLN A 262 0.51 1.50 8.06
CA GLN A 262 0.57 2.91 8.45
C GLN A 262 1.63 3.66 7.63
N ILE A 263 1.38 4.93 7.28
CA ILE A 263 2.46 5.86 6.90
C ILE A 263 3.03 6.46 8.17
N LEU A 264 4.33 6.26 8.43
CA LEU A 264 5.03 6.83 9.60
C LEU A 264 5.54 8.24 9.34
N SER A 265 6.09 8.48 8.16
CA SER A 265 6.66 9.76 7.76
C SER A 265 6.48 9.99 6.26
N ALA A 266 6.48 11.27 5.88
CA ALA A 266 6.45 11.70 4.50
C ALA A 266 7.26 12.99 4.38
N SER A 267 8.08 13.09 3.35
CA SER A 267 8.84 14.30 3.04
C SER A 267 8.88 14.51 1.54
N VAL A 268 8.91 15.77 1.12
CA VAL A 268 8.97 16.15 -0.29
C VAL A 268 9.92 17.31 -0.52
N TYR A 269 10.66 17.24 -1.62
CA TYR A 269 11.38 18.37 -2.19
C TYR A 269 11.10 18.49 -3.69
N SER A 270 11.28 19.68 -4.24
CA SER A 270 11.10 19.94 -5.67
C SER A 270 12.44 19.88 -6.41
N GLU A 271 12.43 19.27 -7.60
CA GLU A 271 13.55 19.20 -8.52
C GLU A 271 13.02 19.10 -9.95
N ASN A 272 13.49 19.96 -10.86
CA ASN A 272 13.18 19.88 -12.31
C ASN A 272 11.68 19.67 -12.61
N ASP A 273 10.82 20.55 -12.09
CA ASP A 273 9.34 20.48 -12.20
C ASP A 273 8.68 19.22 -11.58
N THR A 274 9.44 18.46 -10.79
CA THR A 274 9.01 17.22 -10.15
C THR A 274 9.13 17.33 -8.63
N ALA A 275 8.09 16.94 -7.91
CA ALA A 275 8.09 16.70 -6.50
C ALA A 275 8.65 15.29 -6.23
N LYS A 276 9.79 15.22 -5.55
CA LYS A 276 10.46 13.98 -5.13
C LYS A 276 9.94 13.60 -3.74
N TRP A 277 9.01 12.65 -3.70
CA TRP A 277 8.41 12.17 -2.48
C TRP A 277 9.19 11.00 -1.90
N SER A 278 9.38 11.01 -0.59
CA SER A 278 9.88 9.88 0.20
C SER A 278 8.93 9.61 1.35
N LEU A 279 8.48 8.35 1.47
CA LEU A 279 7.50 7.91 2.47
C LEU A 279 8.04 6.70 3.23
N GLN A 280 7.73 6.60 4.52
CA GLN A 280 7.96 5.38 5.30
C GLN A 280 6.65 4.67 5.56
N PHE A 281 6.49 3.49 4.96
CA PHE A 281 5.31 2.65 5.12
C PHE A 281 5.60 1.48 6.06
N ARG A 282 4.96 1.52 7.22
CA ARG A 282 5.06 0.48 8.24
C ARG A 282 4.03 -0.61 8.01
N ILE A 283 4.48 -1.85 8.14
CA ILE A 283 3.64 -3.04 8.13
C ILE A 283 4.00 -3.92 9.33
N LYS A 284 3.02 -4.30 10.13
CA LYS A 284 3.21 -5.17 11.30
C LYS A 284 2.20 -6.30 11.33
N ASN A 285 2.67 -7.52 11.48
CA ASN A 285 1.79 -8.64 11.79
C ASN A 285 1.44 -8.60 13.28
N VAL A 286 0.16 -8.42 13.62
CA VAL A 286 -0.31 -8.49 15.02
C VAL A 286 -1.01 -9.80 15.34
N GLY A 287 -1.08 -10.71 14.37
CA GLY A 287 -1.54 -12.08 14.55
C GLY A 287 -0.50 -12.97 15.23
N ASN A 288 -0.96 -14.14 15.68
CA ASN A 288 -0.13 -15.14 16.34
C ASN A 288 0.47 -16.19 15.38
N LYS A 289 0.29 -16.03 14.07
CA LYS A 289 0.85 -16.90 13.02
C LYS A 289 1.60 -16.06 12.01
N SER A 290 2.58 -16.65 11.34
CA SER A 290 3.23 -16.01 10.20
C SER A 290 2.22 -15.72 9.09
N VAL A 291 2.42 -14.63 8.37
CA VAL A 291 1.55 -14.20 7.28
C VAL A 291 2.40 -13.79 6.07
N THR A 292 2.09 -14.34 4.91
CA THR A 292 2.67 -13.92 3.64
C THR A 292 1.76 -12.86 3.04
N LEU A 293 2.31 -11.69 2.72
CA LEU A 293 1.52 -10.62 2.10
C LEU A 293 1.21 -11.01 0.63
N PRO A 294 0.00 -10.69 0.13
CA PRO A 294 -0.26 -10.58 -1.29
C PRO A 294 0.80 -9.70 -1.97
N ALA A 295 0.96 -9.88 -3.28
CA ALA A 295 1.81 -9.02 -4.11
C ALA A 295 1.14 -7.64 -4.30
N TYR A 296 1.02 -6.89 -3.21
CA TYR A 296 0.36 -5.60 -3.17
C TYR A 296 1.04 -4.62 -4.13
N GLU A 297 0.20 -3.92 -4.87
CA GLU A 297 0.58 -2.78 -5.68
C GLU A 297 0.36 -1.49 -4.89
N LEU A 298 1.34 -0.59 -4.96
CA LEU A 298 1.29 0.74 -4.37
C LEU A 298 1.35 1.78 -5.48
N ALA A 299 0.52 2.81 -5.34
CA ALA A 299 0.54 3.95 -6.24
C ALA A 299 0.17 5.24 -5.50
N ILE A 300 0.73 6.37 -5.94
CA ILE A 300 0.30 7.69 -5.51
C ILE A 300 -0.89 8.12 -6.38
N LYS A 301 -2.02 8.37 -5.74
CA LYS A 301 -3.23 8.89 -6.38
C LYS A 301 -3.34 10.39 -6.17
N ALA A 302 -3.44 11.12 -7.26
CA ALA A 302 -3.70 12.55 -7.27
C ALA A 302 -5.21 12.83 -7.40
N LYS A 303 -5.66 13.97 -6.86
CA LYS A 303 -7.09 14.38 -6.91
C LYS A 303 -7.59 14.57 -8.34
N GLU A 304 -6.68 14.95 -9.24
CA GLU A 304 -6.88 15.16 -10.66
C GLU A 304 -7.13 13.85 -11.43
N GLY A 305 -6.99 12.69 -10.79
CA GLY A 305 -7.27 11.38 -11.36
C GLY A 305 -6.04 10.62 -11.88
N PHE A 306 -4.85 11.21 -11.75
CA PHE A 306 -3.59 10.52 -12.08
C PHE A 306 -3.20 9.52 -11.00
N THR A 307 -2.64 8.39 -11.43
CA THR A 307 -2.08 7.34 -10.58
C THR A 307 -0.62 7.13 -10.98
N ILE A 308 0.30 7.43 -10.07
CA ILE A 308 1.74 7.26 -10.26
C ILE A 308 2.17 5.96 -9.56
N PRO A 309 2.72 4.95 -10.26
CA PRO A 309 3.17 3.73 -9.62
C PRO A 309 4.33 3.99 -8.65
N VAL A 310 4.38 3.22 -7.56
CA VAL A 310 5.47 3.22 -6.57
C VAL A 310 6.19 1.88 -6.66
N ASP A 311 7.52 1.85 -6.50
CA ASP A 311 8.26 0.59 -6.47
C ASP A 311 7.81 -0.27 -5.28
N THR A 312 7.37 -1.50 -5.55
CA THR A 312 6.89 -2.48 -4.56
C THR A 312 7.79 -3.70 -4.42
N LYS A 313 9.03 -3.67 -4.95
CA LYS A 313 9.97 -4.80 -4.81
C LYS A 313 10.13 -5.27 -3.36
N ALA A 314 10.18 -4.34 -2.41
CA ALA A 314 10.31 -4.65 -0.98
C ALA A 314 9.10 -5.40 -0.38
N LEU A 315 7.94 -5.37 -1.04
CA LEU A 315 6.72 -6.09 -0.64
C LEU A 315 6.61 -7.47 -1.30
N THR A 316 7.40 -7.74 -2.34
CA THR A 316 7.28 -8.96 -3.14
C THR A 316 7.65 -10.19 -2.30
N LYS A 317 6.71 -11.13 -2.12
CA LYS A 317 6.85 -12.34 -1.30
C LYS A 317 7.20 -12.05 0.17
N LEU A 318 6.87 -10.87 0.68
CA LEU A 318 7.15 -10.50 2.06
C LEU A 318 6.37 -11.40 3.02
N THR A 319 7.08 -12.09 3.91
CA THR A 319 6.50 -12.89 4.99
C THR A 319 6.86 -12.28 6.33
N LEU A 320 5.85 -12.03 7.16
CA LEU A 320 6.00 -11.48 8.49
C LEU A 320 5.73 -12.55 9.54
N LYS A 321 6.68 -12.80 10.44
CA LYS A 321 6.50 -13.63 11.63
C LYS A 321 5.48 -12.99 12.59
N PRO A 322 4.94 -13.74 13.56
CA PRO A 322 4.09 -13.17 14.60
C PRO A 322 4.77 -11.96 15.26
N PHE A 323 4.03 -10.85 15.39
CA PHE A 323 4.50 -9.58 15.98
C PHE A 323 5.65 -8.88 15.23
N GLU A 324 6.09 -9.41 14.09
CA GLU A 324 7.15 -8.79 13.28
C GLU A 324 6.65 -7.52 12.60
N GLU A 325 7.54 -6.52 12.60
CA GLU A 325 7.33 -5.21 12.00
C GLU A 325 8.41 -4.94 10.95
N LYS A 326 8.00 -4.34 9.83
CA LYS A 326 8.87 -3.86 8.77
C LYS A 326 8.50 -2.44 8.41
N ILE A 327 9.53 -1.62 8.22
CA ILE A 327 9.40 -0.27 7.64
C ILE A 327 9.93 -0.36 6.21
N ILE A 328 9.10 0.04 5.27
CA ILE A 328 9.39 0.04 3.84
C ILE A 328 9.52 1.48 3.38
N ASP A 329 10.70 1.84 2.88
CA ASP A 329 10.93 3.15 2.27
C ASP A 329 10.36 3.14 0.84
N LEU A 330 9.52 4.12 0.56
CA LEU A 330 8.87 4.31 -0.74
C LEU A 330 9.34 5.64 -1.33
N SER A 331 9.57 5.64 -2.64
CA SER A 331 9.89 6.85 -3.41
C SER A 331 8.93 7.03 -4.58
N ALA A 332 8.53 8.28 -4.85
CA ALA A 332 7.69 8.60 -5.98
C ALA A 332 8.06 9.96 -6.57
N ASP A 333 8.01 10.03 -7.91
CA ASP A 333 8.20 11.24 -8.68
C ASP A 333 6.83 11.75 -9.15
N VAL A 334 6.40 12.89 -8.61
CA VAL A 334 5.08 13.47 -8.90
C VAL A 334 5.26 14.84 -9.52
N ARG A 335 4.66 15.13 -10.66
CA ARG A 335 4.77 16.47 -11.30
C ARG A 335 4.22 17.57 -10.38
N LEU A 336 4.92 18.71 -10.30
CA LEU A 336 4.55 19.81 -9.40
C LEU A 336 3.21 20.47 -9.75
N ASN A 337 2.76 20.36 -11.00
CA ASN A 337 1.46 20.86 -11.45
C ASN A 337 0.25 20.13 -10.83
N LEU A 338 0.46 18.95 -10.23
CA LEU A 338 -0.56 18.23 -9.47
C LEU A 338 -0.68 18.76 -8.04
N ASN A 339 -1.85 18.64 -7.42
CA ASN A 339 -2.07 19.11 -6.06
C ASN A 339 -1.39 18.19 -5.02
N GLN A 340 -0.16 18.56 -4.67
CA GLN A 340 0.72 17.86 -3.74
C GLN A 340 0.10 17.66 -2.34
N SER A 341 -0.77 18.57 -1.89
CA SER A 341 -1.38 18.50 -0.56
C SER A 341 -2.51 17.47 -0.43
N THR A 342 -2.96 16.91 -1.55
CA THR A 342 -4.12 16.00 -1.62
C THR A 342 -3.76 14.58 -2.03
N LEU A 343 -2.47 14.29 -2.16
CA LEU A 343 -1.99 12.98 -2.59
C LEU A 343 -2.36 11.89 -1.58
N GLN A 344 -2.66 10.70 -2.10
CA GLN A 344 -2.95 9.51 -1.30
C GLN A 344 -2.10 8.34 -1.77
N LEU A 345 -1.55 7.57 -0.83
CA LEU A 345 -0.95 6.27 -1.14
C LEU A 345 -2.08 5.24 -1.24
N GLN A 346 -2.32 4.72 -2.43
CA GLN A 346 -3.27 3.66 -2.70
C GLN A 346 -2.57 2.29 -2.52
N LEU A 347 -3.16 1.43 -1.70
CA LEU A 347 -2.76 0.03 -1.51
C LEU A 347 -3.82 -0.87 -2.16
N THR A 348 -3.41 -1.70 -3.12
CA THR A 348 -4.32 -2.54 -3.91
C THR A 348 -3.75 -3.96 -4.04
N GLU A 349 -4.61 -4.97 -3.94
CA GLU A 349 -4.23 -6.34 -4.30
C GLU A 349 -3.95 -6.45 -5.82
N PRO A 350 -3.14 -7.42 -6.26
CA PRO A 350 -2.79 -7.54 -7.67
C PRO A 350 -4.04 -7.78 -8.54
N ALA A 351 -4.03 -7.23 -9.75
CA ALA A 351 -5.13 -7.41 -10.69
C ALA A 351 -5.33 -8.88 -11.06
N VAL A 352 -6.59 -9.33 -11.05
CA VAL A 352 -6.98 -10.67 -11.50
C VAL A 352 -7.99 -10.52 -12.64
N ALA A 353 -7.78 -11.26 -13.73
CA ALA A 353 -8.67 -11.24 -14.89
C ALA A 353 -10.13 -11.50 -14.49
N ASP A 354 -11.06 -10.77 -15.11
CA ASP A 354 -12.50 -10.83 -14.87
C ASP A 354 -12.98 -10.49 -13.45
N LYS A 355 -12.11 -9.93 -12.60
CA LYS A 355 -12.45 -9.49 -11.24
C LYS A 355 -12.27 -8.00 -11.05
N ILE A 356 -13.19 -7.40 -10.30
CA ILE A 356 -13.10 -6.00 -9.91
C ILE A 356 -12.30 -5.94 -8.60
N ILE A 357 -11.10 -5.36 -8.66
CA ILE A 357 -10.27 -5.19 -7.47
C ILE A 357 -10.63 -3.88 -6.78
N VAL A 358 -10.97 -3.99 -5.49
CA VAL A 358 -11.21 -2.83 -4.62
C VAL A 358 -9.93 -2.54 -3.86
N PRO A 359 -9.43 -1.29 -3.85
CA PRO A 359 -8.28 -0.92 -3.03
C PRO A 359 -8.52 -1.23 -1.56
N THR A 360 -7.51 -1.80 -0.92
CA THR A 360 -7.55 -2.16 0.49
C THR A 360 -7.58 -0.89 1.36
N ALA A 361 -6.85 0.15 0.94
CA ALA A 361 -6.78 1.43 1.64
C ALA A 361 -6.28 2.59 0.76
N TYR A 362 -6.65 3.81 1.14
CA TYR A 362 -6.08 5.07 0.65
C TYR A 362 -5.51 5.85 1.83
N TYR A 363 -4.19 5.83 2.02
CA TYR A 363 -3.55 6.59 3.09
C TYR A 363 -3.35 8.03 2.66
N GLN A 364 -3.83 8.98 3.46
CA GLN A 364 -3.48 10.38 3.22
C GLN A 364 -1.98 10.58 3.45
N ILE A 365 -1.35 11.26 2.49
CA ILE A 365 0.06 11.60 2.57
C ILE A 365 0.15 13.01 3.17
N PRO A 366 0.72 13.17 4.37
CA PRO A 366 0.89 14.48 4.97
C PRO A 366 1.89 15.29 4.14
N TYR A 367 1.48 16.50 3.74
CA TYR A 367 2.35 17.43 3.02
C TYR A 367 3.24 18.19 3.98
N SER A 368 4.51 17.81 4.02
CA SER A 368 5.56 18.58 4.69
C SER A 368 6.75 18.71 3.76
N GLN A 369 7.04 19.95 3.34
CA GLN A 369 8.29 20.26 2.68
C GLN A 369 9.45 19.87 3.59
N GLU A 370 10.47 19.27 3.00
CA GLU A 370 11.67 18.91 3.72
C GLU A 370 12.32 20.16 4.34
N LYS A 371 12.69 20.05 5.62
CA LYS A 371 13.28 21.15 6.37
C LYS A 371 14.79 21.21 6.14
N ASN A 372 15.35 22.41 6.23
CA ASN A 372 16.80 22.56 6.27
C ASN A 372 17.37 21.95 7.56
N SER A 373 18.36 21.08 7.40
CA SER A 373 19.30 20.65 8.43
C SER A 373 20.17 21.85 8.83
N PHE A 374 19.98 22.32 10.05
CA PHE A 374 20.84 23.36 10.61
C PHE A 374 22.16 22.76 11.08
N ILE A 375 23.27 23.42 10.75
CA ILE A 375 24.61 23.08 11.21
C ILE A 375 24.64 23.08 12.74
N GLY A 376 25.18 22.01 13.32
CA GLY A 376 25.34 21.82 14.75
C GLY A 376 24.08 21.35 15.50
N LEU A 377 22.90 21.34 14.88
CA LEU A 377 21.68 20.83 15.50
C LEU A 377 21.46 19.34 15.19
N GLU A 378 21.22 18.55 16.22
CA GLU A 378 20.88 17.14 16.09
C GLU A 378 19.38 16.96 15.82
N SER A 379 19.05 16.10 14.86
CA SER A 379 17.69 15.69 14.52
C SER A 379 17.53 14.19 14.69
N ILE A 380 16.38 13.73 15.16
CA ILE A 380 16.07 12.31 15.28
C ILE A 380 15.49 11.81 13.95
N MET A 381 16.02 10.68 13.46
CA MET A 381 15.44 9.94 12.34
C MET A 381 15.20 8.50 12.73
N GLU A 382 14.19 7.88 12.14
CA GLU A 382 13.93 6.45 12.23
C GLU A 382 13.94 5.85 10.82
N ASN A 383 14.55 4.68 10.66
CA ASN A 383 14.56 3.92 9.42
C ASN A 383 14.59 2.40 9.72
N SER A 384 14.71 1.58 8.67
CA SER A 384 14.75 0.12 8.78
C SER A 384 15.90 -0.45 9.64
N HIS A 385 16.97 0.33 9.88
CA HIS A 385 18.11 -0.05 10.71
C HIS A 385 17.95 0.37 12.17
N GLY A 386 17.13 1.39 12.45
CA GLY A 386 16.86 1.84 13.80
C GLY A 386 16.55 3.32 13.91
N THR A 387 16.76 3.85 15.11
CA THR A 387 16.53 5.26 15.44
C THR A 387 17.88 5.90 15.70
N PHE A 388 18.16 7.00 15.01
CA PHE A 388 19.45 7.65 15.02
C PHE A 388 19.31 9.14 15.30
N GLY A 389 20.22 9.69 16.08
CA GLY A 389 20.47 11.12 16.17
C GLY A 389 21.44 11.49 15.07
N VAL A 390 21.05 12.41 14.21
CA VAL A 390 21.85 12.84 13.06
C VAL A 390 22.14 14.31 13.17
N LYS A 391 23.40 14.68 12.96
CA LYS A 391 23.86 16.06 13.03
C LYS A 391 24.79 16.36 11.86
N LEU A 392 24.54 17.47 11.18
CA LEU A 392 25.47 18.07 10.24
C LEU A 392 26.43 18.97 11.05
N ASP A 393 27.63 18.50 11.33
CA ASP A 393 28.59 19.21 12.20
C ASP A 393 29.16 20.46 11.53
N SER A 394 29.53 20.35 10.26
CA SER A 394 30.16 21.44 9.53
C SER A 394 30.09 21.23 8.03
N ILE A 395 30.07 22.33 7.26
CA ILE A 395 30.32 22.32 5.82
C ILE A 395 31.43 23.30 5.52
N GLN A 396 32.47 22.84 4.83
CA GLN A 396 33.59 23.67 4.40
C GLN A 396 33.74 23.59 2.88
N ARG A 397 34.05 24.71 2.25
CA ARG A 397 34.46 24.77 0.85
C ARG A 397 35.91 25.23 0.80
N LEU A 398 36.80 24.39 0.27
CA LEU A 398 38.24 24.60 0.26
C LEU A 398 38.78 24.52 -1.17
N PRO A 399 39.70 25.40 -1.57
CA PRO A 399 40.37 25.27 -2.87
C PRO A 399 41.14 23.96 -3.01
N TRP A 400 41.08 23.39 -4.21
CA TRP A 400 41.81 22.19 -4.58
C TRP A 400 42.22 22.23 -6.06
N ALA A 401 43.43 22.75 -6.31
CA ALA A 401 43.97 23.02 -7.63
C ALA A 401 43.04 23.96 -8.42
N ASP A 402 42.49 23.48 -9.54
CA ASP A 402 41.57 24.19 -10.42
C ASP A 402 40.08 23.97 -10.06
N GLU A 403 39.80 23.27 -8.96
CA GLU A 403 38.45 23.02 -8.44
C GLU A 403 38.37 23.41 -6.96
N ASP A 404 37.17 23.34 -6.38
CA ASP A 404 36.97 23.38 -4.94
C ASP A 404 36.47 22.03 -4.42
N GLN A 405 36.83 21.71 -3.18
CA GLN A 405 36.28 20.60 -2.42
C GLN A 405 35.26 21.10 -1.40
N ILE A 406 34.08 20.49 -1.41
CA ILE A 406 33.07 20.65 -0.37
C ILE A 406 33.21 19.47 0.59
N VAL A 407 33.39 19.77 1.87
CA VAL A 407 33.52 18.77 2.93
C VAL A 407 32.38 18.95 3.93
N ALA A 408 31.46 18.00 3.97
CA ALA A 408 30.40 17.93 4.96
C ALA A 408 30.75 16.90 6.04
N LYS A 409 30.88 17.34 7.30
CA LYS A 409 31.06 16.44 8.44
C LYS A 409 29.69 16.08 9.01
N ILE A 410 29.40 14.79 9.11
CA ILE A 410 28.12 14.25 9.58
C ILE A 410 28.39 13.30 10.75
N SER A 411 27.62 13.45 11.81
CA SER A 411 27.59 12.56 12.97
C SER A 411 26.28 11.76 13.00
N ILE A 412 26.38 10.45 13.23
CA ILE A 412 25.26 9.52 13.35
C ILE A 412 25.39 8.79 14.68
N ARG A 413 24.50 9.08 15.63
CA ARG A 413 24.46 8.48 16.96
C ARG A 413 23.35 7.45 17.09
N ASN A 414 23.66 6.28 17.63
CA ASN A 414 22.64 5.30 18.01
C ASN A 414 21.88 5.77 19.26
N THR A 415 20.57 5.97 19.16
CA THR A 415 19.74 6.42 20.29
C THR A 415 19.08 5.27 21.05
N LYS A 416 19.27 4.03 20.59
CA LYS A 416 18.71 2.84 21.24
C LYS A 416 19.62 2.35 22.36
N LEU A 417 19.04 1.59 23.28
CA LEU A 417 19.76 0.91 24.38
C LEU A 417 20.45 -0.39 23.92
N THR A 418 20.37 -0.72 22.64
CA THR A 418 20.98 -1.91 22.04
C THR A 418 21.92 -1.51 20.92
N THR A 419 22.94 -2.32 20.65
CA THR A 419 23.83 -2.13 19.50
C THR A 419 23.06 -2.22 18.18
N VAL A 420 23.35 -1.31 17.26
CA VAL A 420 22.76 -1.26 15.91
C VAL A 420 23.86 -1.44 14.86
N LYS A 421 23.58 -2.15 13.78
CA LYS A 421 24.52 -2.29 12.65
C LYS A 421 24.41 -1.08 11.73
N LEU A 422 25.55 -0.50 11.34
CA LEU A 422 25.59 0.57 10.36
C LEU A 422 25.90 -0.06 8.98
N PRO A 423 25.05 0.13 7.95
CA PRO A 423 25.32 -0.40 6.63
C PRO A 423 26.49 0.33 5.95
N ALA A 424 27.01 -0.26 4.89
CA ALA A 424 27.99 0.42 4.04
C ALA A 424 27.29 1.55 3.27
N LEU A 425 27.62 2.79 3.58
CA LEU A 425 26.99 3.97 3.00
C LEU A 425 27.75 4.47 1.78
N LYS A 426 26.98 4.91 0.77
CA LYS A 426 27.41 5.77 -0.33
C LYS A 426 26.70 7.11 -0.21
N ALA A 427 27.27 8.16 -0.79
CA ALA A 427 26.68 9.49 -0.73
C ALA A 427 26.34 9.97 -2.13
N LEU A 428 25.12 10.48 -2.27
CA LEU A 428 24.66 11.27 -3.41
C LEU A 428 24.65 12.73 -2.95
N VAL A 429 25.39 13.60 -3.65
CA VAL A 429 25.53 15.01 -3.29
C VAL A 429 25.03 15.88 -4.43
N LYS A 430 24.15 16.82 -4.09
CA LYS A 430 23.63 17.83 -5.03
C LYS A 430 23.97 19.24 -4.54
N ALA A 431 24.48 20.06 -5.46
CA ALA A 431 24.79 21.48 -5.24
C ALA A 431 23.83 22.33 -6.09
N GLY A 432 22.77 22.82 -5.45
CA GLY A 432 21.60 23.37 -6.16
C GLY A 432 20.91 22.29 -7.00
N LEU A 433 20.78 22.53 -8.31
CA LEU A 433 20.21 21.57 -9.27
C LEU A 433 21.25 20.59 -9.85
N ASN A 434 22.54 20.80 -9.58
CA ASN A 434 23.60 19.98 -10.16
C ASN A 434 23.89 18.77 -9.29
N ASP A 435 23.87 17.60 -9.91
CA ASP A 435 24.34 16.35 -9.31
C ASP A 435 25.86 16.25 -9.44
N ILE A 436 26.57 16.26 -8.31
CA ILE A 436 28.03 16.14 -8.23
C ILE A 436 28.48 14.80 -7.64
N SER A 437 27.57 13.82 -7.59
CA SER A 437 27.77 12.53 -6.92
C SER A 437 28.90 11.69 -7.51
N SER A 438 29.23 11.89 -8.79
CA SER A 438 30.34 11.20 -9.46
C SER A 438 31.71 11.50 -8.85
N THR A 439 31.84 12.62 -8.13
CA THR A 439 33.10 13.04 -7.50
C THR A 439 33.16 12.72 -6.00
N VAL A 440 32.11 12.12 -5.46
CA VAL A 440 31.91 12.00 -4.01
C VAL A 440 32.75 10.88 -3.41
N GLN A 441 33.38 11.18 -2.29
CA GLN A 441 34.08 10.23 -1.45
C GLN A 441 33.62 10.35 0.00
N ILE A 442 33.50 9.21 0.69
CA ILE A 442 33.21 9.17 2.11
C ILE A 442 34.47 8.74 2.86
N VAL A 443 34.88 9.54 3.83
CA VAL A 443 35.95 9.20 4.78
C VAL A 443 35.33 9.05 6.16
N ALA A 444 35.25 7.83 6.68
CA ALA A 444 34.78 7.59 8.04
C ALA A 444 35.91 7.88 9.03
N LYS A 445 35.62 8.59 10.13
CA LYS A 445 36.58 8.83 11.21
C LYS A 445 37.02 7.53 11.88
N ASN A 446 36.06 6.61 12.05
CA ASN A 446 36.25 5.27 12.59
C ASN A 446 35.61 4.27 11.63
N ALA A 447 36.27 3.14 11.35
CA ALA A 447 35.75 2.06 10.48
C ALA A 447 34.70 1.18 11.20
N GLN A 448 33.81 1.80 11.98
CA GLN A 448 32.81 1.10 12.77
C GLN A 448 31.68 0.60 11.86
N THR A 449 31.40 -0.70 11.95
CA THR A 449 30.27 -1.35 11.27
C THR A 449 29.07 -1.56 12.20
N SER A 450 29.21 -1.18 13.47
CA SER A 450 28.18 -1.25 14.50
C SER A 450 28.35 -0.08 15.47
N LEU A 451 27.22 0.39 16.00
CA LEU A 451 27.14 1.45 17.00
C LEU A 451 26.53 0.89 18.28
N ALA A 452 27.29 0.85 19.36
CA ALA A 452 26.80 0.58 20.71
C ALA A 452 25.81 1.67 21.17
N PRO A 453 25.09 1.49 22.30
CA PRO A 453 24.19 2.50 22.82
C PRO A 453 24.88 3.86 23.02
N ASN A 454 24.30 4.93 22.49
CA ASN A 454 24.85 6.30 22.48
C ASN A 454 26.18 6.49 21.74
N GLU A 455 26.71 5.46 21.07
CA GLU A 455 27.91 5.58 20.25
C GLU A 455 27.62 6.38 18.98
N THR A 456 28.60 7.17 18.56
CA THR A 456 28.50 8.07 17.39
C THR A 456 29.53 7.71 16.34
N ALA A 457 29.09 7.42 15.13
CA ALA A 457 29.94 7.40 13.95
C ALA A 457 30.06 8.82 13.39
N GLU A 458 31.29 9.26 13.13
CA GLU A 458 31.57 10.51 12.40
C GLU A 458 32.10 10.17 11.01
N MET A 459 31.61 10.89 10.00
CA MET A 459 32.04 10.71 8.61
C MET A 459 32.14 12.06 7.88
N TYR A 460 33.06 12.12 6.93
CA TYR A 460 33.27 13.26 6.04
C TYR A 460 32.80 12.86 4.64
N VAL A 461 31.82 13.60 4.12
CA VAL A 461 31.38 13.49 2.73
C VAL A 461 32.08 14.60 1.95
N ILE A 462 32.95 14.21 1.02
CA ILE A 462 33.79 15.10 0.24
C ILE A 462 33.30 15.06 -1.21
N ALA A 463 33.04 16.22 -1.80
CA ALA A 463 32.62 16.35 -3.20
C ALA A 463 33.45 17.42 -3.90
N LYS A 464 33.72 17.27 -5.19
CA LYS A 464 34.42 18.29 -5.99
C LYS A 464 33.42 19.14 -6.76
N VAL A 465 33.74 20.41 -6.93
CA VAL A 465 32.91 21.37 -7.65
C VAL A 465 33.78 22.41 -8.36
N PRO A 466 33.42 22.91 -9.55
CA PRO A 466 34.16 23.99 -10.19
C PRO A 466 34.23 25.23 -9.28
N TYR A 467 35.39 25.90 -9.22
CA TYR A 467 35.59 27.06 -8.34
C TYR A 467 34.64 28.23 -8.65
N SER A 468 34.23 28.39 -9.91
CA SER A 468 33.30 29.42 -10.36
C SER A 468 31.85 29.15 -9.96
N TYR A 469 31.54 27.94 -9.49
CA TYR A 469 30.17 27.53 -9.22
C TYR A 469 29.66 28.18 -7.92
N SER A 470 28.51 28.85 -8.01
CA SER A 470 27.84 29.42 -6.84
C SER A 470 26.84 28.42 -6.29
N ILE A 471 27.00 28.06 -5.02
CA ILE A 471 26.14 27.09 -4.34
C ILE A 471 25.28 27.85 -3.35
N ASN A 472 23.96 27.71 -3.45
CA ASN A 472 22.99 28.29 -2.53
C ASN A 472 22.32 27.22 -1.64
N GLN A 473 22.42 25.96 -2.03
CA GLN A 473 21.88 24.82 -1.33
C GLN A 473 22.76 23.58 -1.54
N LEU A 474 23.04 22.84 -0.48
CA LEU A 474 23.71 21.55 -0.52
C LEU A 474 22.78 20.48 0.04
N ARG A 475 22.60 19.41 -0.74
CA ARG A 475 21.86 18.22 -0.32
C ARG A 475 22.81 17.02 -0.32
N VAL A 476 22.81 16.30 0.79
CA VAL A 476 23.58 15.06 0.97
C VAL A 476 22.62 13.95 1.31
N ILE A 477 22.53 12.94 0.44
CA ILE A 477 21.72 11.74 0.66
C ILE A 477 22.69 10.58 0.89
N LEU A 478 22.64 9.97 2.06
CA LEU A 478 23.35 8.73 2.35
C LEU A 478 22.46 7.56 1.96
N GLN A 479 23.00 6.63 1.19
CA GLN A 479 22.28 5.48 0.66
C GLN A 479 23.06 4.20 0.93
N GLU A 480 22.35 3.10 1.13
CA GLU A 480 22.95 1.76 1.09
C GLU A 480 22.59 1.10 -0.24
N THR A 481 23.47 0.20 -0.70
CA THR A 481 23.22 -0.60 -1.90
C THR A 481 23.29 -2.07 -1.51
N SER A 482 22.24 -2.83 -1.82
CA SER A 482 22.18 -4.28 -1.63
C SER A 482 21.78 -4.94 -2.95
N GLY A 483 22.77 -5.45 -3.69
CA GLY A 483 22.57 -5.87 -5.07
C GLY A 483 22.17 -4.67 -5.94
N ASP A 484 21.07 -4.80 -6.68
CA ASP A 484 20.50 -3.73 -7.52
C ASP A 484 19.58 -2.77 -6.73
N ASN A 485 19.29 -3.06 -5.46
CA ASN A 485 18.42 -2.23 -4.64
C ASN A 485 19.22 -1.12 -3.96
N VAL A 486 18.80 0.13 -4.17
CA VAL A 486 19.33 1.32 -3.51
C VAL A 486 18.25 1.85 -2.56
N THR A 487 18.59 1.98 -1.28
CA THR A 487 17.69 2.52 -0.25
C THR A 487 18.32 3.74 0.41
N ASN A 488 17.50 4.78 0.63
CA ASN A 488 17.94 5.98 1.32
C ASN A 488 18.08 5.69 2.81
N PHE A 489 19.27 5.92 3.36
CA PHE A 489 19.52 5.81 4.79
C PHE A 489 19.17 7.13 5.51
N LEU A 490 19.57 8.26 4.92
CA LEU A 490 19.39 9.61 5.45
C LEU A 490 19.40 10.63 4.29
N SER A 491 18.61 11.69 4.41
CA SER A 491 18.72 12.90 3.58
C SER A 491 18.97 14.11 4.48
N LEU A 492 19.99 14.90 4.14
CA LEU A 492 20.30 16.19 4.74
C LEU A 492 20.25 17.26 3.66
N ASN A 493 19.74 18.43 4.02
CA ASN A 493 19.65 19.56 3.11
C ASN A 493 19.96 20.86 3.86
N THR A 494 20.75 21.76 3.30
CA THR A 494 21.07 23.03 3.96
C THR A 494 21.36 24.14 2.98
N THR A 495 20.95 25.36 3.35
CA THR A 495 21.32 26.61 2.68
C THR A 495 22.41 27.37 3.44
N MET A 496 22.81 26.88 4.62
CA MET A 496 23.90 27.46 5.41
C MET A 496 25.22 26.89 4.90
N LEU A 497 25.78 27.53 3.89
CA LEU A 497 27.01 27.08 3.21
C LEU A 497 28.26 27.83 3.67
N ASN A 498 28.08 28.74 4.65
CA ASN A 498 29.16 29.47 5.26
C ASN A 498 29.58 28.79 6.56
N ASN A 499 30.73 28.10 6.56
CA ASN A 499 31.54 28.02 7.76
C ASN A 499 32.86 28.77 7.55
N ALA A 500 33.22 29.57 8.55
CA ALA A 500 34.60 29.95 8.76
C ALA A 500 35.44 28.68 8.92
N MET A 501 36.61 28.63 8.28
CA MET A 501 37.61 27.61 8.63
C MET A 501 37.92 27.72 10.12
N ASN A 502 38.12 26.58 10.78
CA ASN A 502 38.63 26.59 12.16
C ASN A 502 39.97 27.31 12.15
N THR A 503 40.04 28.44 12.85
CA THR A 503 41.28 29.21 12.98
C THR A 503 42.06 28.67 14.18
N VAL A 504 43.36 28.48 13.99
CA VAL A 504 44.29 28.15 15.06
C VAL A 504 45.12 29.40 15.29
N VAL A 505 45.16 29.85 16.54
CA VAL A 505 46.00 31.00 16.93
C VAL A 505 47.47 30.69 16.67
N ALA A 506 48.29 31.71 16.40
CA ALA A 506 49.72 31.55 16.17
C ALA A 506 50.38 30.78 17.33
N GLY A 507 51.25 29.81 17.01
CA GLY A 507 51.85 28.88 17.98
C GLY A 507 50.91 27.83 18.59
N GLY A 508 49.61 27.85 18.27
CA GLY A 508 48.64 26.83 18.66
C GLY A 508 48.78 25.53 17.87
N SER A 509 48.11 24.48 18.33
CA SER A 509 48.08 23.17 17.67
C SER A 509 46.74 22.88 17.01
N PHE A 510 46.78 22.19 15.87
CA PHE A 510 45.65 21.58 15.19
C PHE A 510 45.76 20.06 15.31
N HIS A 511 44.66 19.37 15.59
CA HIS A 511 44.65 17.92 15.69
C HIS A 511 43.86 17.29 14.55
N ILE A 512 44.51 16.41 13.79
CA ILE A 512 43.84 15.47 12.89
C ILE A 512 43.38 14.29 13.76
N ASP A 513 42.07 14.14 13.91
CA ASP A 513 41.48 13.04 14.67
C ASP A 513 40.73 12.10 13.70
N VAL A 514 41.49 11.35 12.89
CA VAL A 514 40.99 10.31 12.00
C VAL A 514 41.79 9.04 12.27
N THR A 515 41.11 7.92 12.50
CA THR A 515 41.75 6.65 12.85
C THR A 515 42.74 6.22 11.76
N GLY A 516 43.97 5.88 12.17
CA GLY A 516 45.08 5.53 11.30
C GLY A 516 45.87 6.72 10.76
N LYS A 517 45.48 7.95 11.12
CA LYS A 517 46.07 9.23 10.67
C LYS A 517 46.14 10.28 11.78
N LYS A 518 45.99 9.89 13.06
CA LYS A 518 46.01 10.84 14.18
C LYS A 518 47.33 11.60 14.26
N ALA A 519 47.24 12.92 14.27
CA ALA A 519 48.43 13.77 14.32
C ALA A 519 48.14 15.15 14.91
N GLU A 520 49.13 15.69 15.61
CA GLU A 520 49.19 17.08 16.04
C GLU A 520 50.03 17.87 15.03
N ILE A 521 49.50 19.00 14.57
CA ILE A 521 50.17 19.93 13.66
C ILE A 521 50.34 21.25 14.39
N ARG A 522 51.57 21.77 14.46
CA ARG A 522 51.87 23.05 15.10
C ARG A 522 52.75 23.90 14.20
N GLU A 523 52.41 25.18 14.10
CA GLU A 523 53.26 26.15 13.42
C GLU A 523 54.54 26.38 14.23
N ARG A 524 55.68 26.18 13.57
CA ARG A 524 57.00 26.40 14.17
C ARG A 524 57.55 27.77 13.81
N ARG A 525 57.36 28.18 12.55
CA ARG A 525 57.82 29.46 12.03
C ARG A 525 57.11 29.78 10.71
N THR A 526 56.70 31.03 10.55
CA THR A 526 56.36 31.63 9.26
C THR A 526 57.27 32.83 8.98
N THR A 527 57.78 32.94 7.75
CA THR A 527 58.68 34.02 7.33
C THR A 527 58.47 34.36 5.86
N ILE A 528 58.74 35.60 5.49
CA ILE A 528 58.68 36.08 4.10
C ILE A 528 60.10 36.38 3.64
N TYR A 529 60.45 35.87 2.45
CA TYR A 529 61.71 36.21 1.78
C TYR A 529 61.40 37.12 0.60
N SER A 530 61.82 38.38 0.67
CA SER A 530 61.61 39.34 -0.41
C SER A 530 62.54 39.08 -1.58
N GLY A 531 62.00 39.14 -2.81
CA GLY A 531 62.76 38.98 -4.04
C GLY A 531 62.43 40.09 -5.04
N GLY A 532 63.27 40.24 -6.08
CA GLY A 532 63.17 41.32 -7.06
C GLY A 532 61.89 41.32 -7.91
N SER A 533 61.23 40.17 -8.06
CA SER A 533 59.98 40.02 -8.84
C SER A 533 58.81 39.39 -8.06
N SER A 534 59.09 38.68 -6.98
CA SER A 534 58.09 38.03 -6.13
C SER A 534 58.64 37.84 -4.72
N ASN A 535 57.74 37.79 -3.75
CA ASN A 535 58.04 37.41 -2.37
C ASN A 535 57.81 35.90 -2.22
N VAL A 536 58.62 35.20 -1.42
CA VAL A 536 58.37 33.79 -1.07
C VAL A 536 57.85 33.74 0.36
N MET A 537 56.60 33.32 0.51
CA MET A 537 56.02 33.00 1.81
C MET A 537 56.42 31.57 2.18
N TYR A 538 57.03 31.39 3.34
CA TYR A 538 57.57 30.12 3.81
C TYR A 538 57.12 29.83 5.24
N THR A 539 56.56 28.64 5.46
CA THR A 539 56.06 28.17 6.76
C THR A 539 56.61 26.79 7.08
N GLU A 540 57.08 26.62 8.31
CA GLU A 540 57.46 25.34 8.91
C GLU A 540 56.37 24.87 9.86
N LEU A 541 55.89 23.66 9.65
CA LEU A 541 54.95 22.96 10.53
C LEU A 541 55.65 21.75 11.15
N GLU A 542 55.44 21.53 12.44
CA GLU A 542 55.79 20.28 13.12
C GLU A 542 54.56 19.37 13.10
N MET A 543 54.68 18.18 12.50
CA MET A 543 53.62 17.17 12.48
C MET A 543 54.03 15.96 13.34
N LYS A 544 53.39 15.82 14.50
CA LYS A 544 53.63 14.74 15.46
C LYS A 544 52.62 13.62 15.25
N ASN A 545 53.09 12.37 15.19
CA ASN A 545 52.22 11.20 15.14
C ASN A 545 51.60 10.94 16.52
N GLU A 546 50.27 10.98 16.60
CA GLU A 546 49.50 10.69 17.81
C GLU A 546 48.91 9.27 17.82
N GLU A 547 49.20 8.46 16.79
CA GLU A 547 48.86 7.04 16.77
C GLU A 547 49.79 6.23 17.71
N PRO A 548 49.28 5.17 18.35
CA PRO A 548 50.09 4.29 19.19
C PRO A 548 51.06 3.40 18.38
N ARG A 549 51.04 3.49 17.05
CA ARG A 549 51.83 2.64 16.13
C ARG A 549 52.52 3.49 15.06
N GLN A 550 53.61 2.95 14.50
CA GLN A 550 54.27 3.56 13.37
C GLN A 550 53.39 3.49 12.12
N LEU A 551 53.02 4.64 11.58
CA LEU A 551 52.11 4.75 10.44
C LEU A 551 52.50 5.91 9.52
N LYS A 552 52.14 5.82 8.25
CA LYS A 552 52.26 6.95 7.31
C LYS A 552 51.29 8.05 7.73
N GLN A 553 51.79 9.26 7.93
CA GLN A 553 50.96 10.41 8.29
C GLN A 553 50.04 10.85 7.14
N ALA A 554 49.05 11.70 7.43
CA ALA A 554 48.23 12.34 6.40
C ALA A 554 49.09 13.32 5.59
N GLN A 555 48.94 13.32 4.26
CA GLN A 555 49.65 14.25 3.39
C GLN A 555 48.89 15.58 3.37
N LEU A 556 49.57 16.67 3.67
CA LEU A 556 48.98 17.99 3.75
C LEU A 556 48.96 18.67 2.38
N VAL A 557 47.89 19.42 2.13
CA VAL A 557 47.78 20.38 1.04
C VAL A 557 47.53 21.74 1.67
N ALA A 558 48.16 22.77 1.15
CA ALA A 558 48.16 24.09 1.77
C ALA A 558 48.01 25.21 0.74
N TYR A 559 47.37 26.28 1.17
CA TYR A 559 47.21 27.53 0.43
C TYR A 559 47.51 28.68 1.36
N TYR A 560 48.13 29.74 0.83
CA TYR A 560 48.14 31.04 1.49
C TYR A 560 46.92 31.83 1.03
N LYS A 561 46.21 32.44 1.98
CA LYS A 561 45.00 33.21 1.73
C LYS A 561 45.20 34.66 2.16
N THR A 562 44.87 35.59 1.28
CA THR A 562 44.90 37.03 1.58
C THR A 562 43.58 37.53 2.18
N PRO A 563 43.56 38.71 2.83
CA PRO A 563 42.32 39.30 3.36
C PRO A 563 41.23 39.54 2.31
N ASP A 564 41.61 39.79 1.05
CA ASP A 564 40.71 39.92 -0.10
C ASP A 564 40.33 38.58 -0.75
N ASN A 565 40.56 37.46 -0.05
CA ASN A 565 40.12 36.11 -0.42
C ASN A 565 40.76 35.56 -1.70
N GLN A 566 41.99 35.99 -2.01
CA GLN A 566 42.83 35.35 -3.04
C GLN A 566 43.58 34.18 -2.42
N TYR A 567 43.67 33.08 -3.16
CA TYR A 567 44.33 31.85 -2.73
C TYR A 567 45.56 31.59 -3.59
N TYR A 568 46.68 31.29 -2.93
CA TYR A 568 47.94 30.93 -3.56
C TYR A 568 48.30 29.52 -3.14
N GLU A 569 48.24 28.58 -4.07
CA GLU A 569 48.64 27.20 -3.83
C GLU A 569 50.09 27.16 -3.32
N ALA A 570 50.30 26.42 -2.24
CA ALA A 570 51.62 26.25 -1.64
C ALA A 570 52.16 24.85 -1.93
N LYS A 571 53.43 24.79 -2.29
CA LYS A 571 54.17 23.53 -2.37
C LYS A 571 54.43 23.04 -0.96
N VAL A 572 53.96 21.84 -0.67
CA VAL A 572 54.18 21.14 0.60
C VAL A 572 55.27 20.10 0.40
N SER A 573 56.34 20.19 1.19
CA SER A 573 57.36 19.15 1.31
C SER A 573 57.17 18.45 2.65
N GLN A 574 56.79 17.17 2.57
CA GLN A 574 56.48 16.30 3.69
C GLN A 574 57.09 14.92 3.43
N SER A 575 57.54 14.23 4.49
CA SER A 575 58.01 12.85 4.37
C SER A 575 56.86 11.89 4.00
N SER A 576 57.13 10.95 3.11
CA SER A 576 56.22 9.85 2.74
C SER A 576 56.41 8.60 3.61
N ASP A 577 57.43 8.61 4.49
CA ASP A 577 57.78 7.52 5.38
C ASP A 577 56.84 7.42 6.58
N ALA A 578 56.80 6.23 7.17
CA ALA A 578 56.01 5.99 8.36
C ALA A 578 56.70 6.60 9.60
N THR A 579 55.94 7.33 10.40
CA THR A 579 56.44 8.04 11.59
C THR A 579 56.17 7.20 12.84
N SER A 580 57.17 7.03 13.71
CA SER A 580 57.00 6.29 14.97
C SER A 580 55.96 6.95 15.90
N PRO A 581 55.40 6.23 16.88
CA PRO A 581 54.51 6.83 17.89
C PRO A 581 55.20 8.00 18.59
N ASN A 582 54.52 9.15 18.72
CA ASN A 582 55.07 10.42 19.22
C ASN A 582 56.25 10.99 18.40
N GLY A 583 56.63 10.36 17.29
CA GLY A 583 57.63 10.87 16.37
C GLY A 583 57.15 12.14 15.69
N LYS A 584 58.09 13.03 15.37
CA LYS A 584 57.82 14.35 14.79
C LYS A 584 58.51 14.48 13.45
N ASN A 585 57.78 14.98 12.46
CA ASN A 585 58.33 15.35 11.16
C ASN A 585 58.20 16.85 10.94
N LEU A 586 59.18 17.40 10.23
CA LEU A 586 59.09 18.76 9.70
C LEU A 586 58.34 18.73 8.37
N VAL A 587 57.30 19.54 8.26
CA VAL A 587 56.59 19.81 7.01
C VAL A 587 56.87 21.25 6.63
N THR A 588 57.32 21.47 5.40
CA THR A 588 57.60 22.84 4.91
C THR A 588 56.61 23.21 3.82
N VAL A 589 56.08 24.42 3.90
CA VAL A 589 55.00 24.93 3.06
C VAL A 589 55.44 26.25 2.47
N TRP A 590 55.43 26.40 1.15
CA TRP A 590 55.86 27.66 0.54
C TRP A 590 55.17 27.99 -0.77
N SER A 591 55.02 29.28 -1.04
CA SER A 591 54.48 29.78 -2.31
C SER A 591 55.14 31.10 -2.73
N LYS A 592 55.14 31.38 -4.04
CA LYS A 592 55.57 32.67 -4.59
C LYS A 592 54.37 33.60 -4.68
N LEU A 593 54.46 34.74 -4.01
CA LEU A 593 53.45 35.78 -3.99
C LEU A 593 53.92 36.98 -4.84
N PRO A 594 53.04 37.57 -5.68
CA PRO A 594 53.34 38.84 -6.35
C PRO A 594 53.71 39.93 -5.35
N GLN A 595 54.59 40.87 -5.75
CA GLN A 595 54.97 41.99 -4.87
C GLN A 595 53.78 42.88 -4.46
N SER A 596 52.71 42.89 -5.26
CA SER A 596 51.48 43.64 -4.97
C SER A 596 50.64 43.05 -3.83
N VAL A 597 50.91 41.80 -3.42
CA VAL A 597 50.20 41.15 -2.32
C VAL A 597 50.69 41.74 -1.01
N ASN A 598 49.77 42.26 -0.20
CA ASN A 598 50.11 42.66 1.17
C ASN A 598 50.35 41.41 2.02
N THR A 599 51.59 41.25 2.50
CA THR A 599 52.03 40.13 3.32
C THR A 599 52.22 40.53 4.80
N SER A 600 51.76 41.73 5.19
CA SER A 600 51.88 42.26 6.56
C SER A 600 50.80 41.74 7.49
#